data_AF-A0A2P6WA83-F1
#
_entry.id   AF-A0A2P6WA83-F1
#
_cell.length_a   1.000
_cell.length_b   1.000
_cell.length_c   1.000
_cell.angle_alpha   90.00
_cell.angle_beta   90.00
_cell.angle_gamma   90.00
#
_symmetry.space_group_name_H-M   'P 1'
#
loop_
_entity.id
_entity.type
_entity.pdbx_description
1 polymer ?
#
loop_
_entity_poly.entity_id
_entity_poly.type
_entity_poly.pdbx_seq_one_letter_code
_entity_poly.pdbx_strand_id
1 'polypeptide(L)'
;MAQQDLINRIVNRVNDFNRRVRDLEEKIRNLNARVNTLDDSLLDKTNALQEDMQALEDDLEGVRDRVANMEVDIKELNREKKKYVTEQQINEIENYMDLMNPIQSSFATKKEVKELIKEKNGVPEKKIERIIQKKLDKQRKTQSNNKKGFQNSNEEW
;
A
#
# COMPACT_ATOMS: atom_id res chain seq x y z
N MET A 1 -30.54 56.48 -77.21
CA MET A 1 -29.26 56.30 -76.46
C MET A 1 -29.48 55.64 -75.10
N ALA A 2 -30.38 56.14 -74.23
CA ALA A 2 -30.61 55.57 -72.90
C ALA A 2 -30.92 54.05 -72.82
N GLN A 3 -31.63 53.49 -73.81
CA GLN A 3 -31.90 52.04 -73.86
C GLN A 3 -30.62 51.22 -74.11
N GLN A 4 -29.70 51.73 -74.93
CA GLN A 4 -28.44 51.04 -75.23
C GLN A 4 -27.55 50.97 -73.98
N ASP A 5 -27.53 52.04 -73.17
CA ASP A 5 -26.76 52.09 -71.92
C ASP A 5 -27.30 51.11 -70.88
N LEU A 6 -28.62 50.97 -70.79
CA LEU A 6 -29.26 49.99 -69.91
C LEU A 6 -28.88 48.56 -70.32
N ILE A 7 -28.95 48.25 -71.62
CA ILE A 7 -28.56 46.95 -72.16
C ILE A 7 -27.09 46.65 -71.83
N ASN A 8 -26.19 47.60 -72.06
CA ASN A 8 -24.77 47.43 -71.75
C ASN A 8 -24.51 47.16 -70.26
N ARG A 9 -25.22 47.84 -69.36
CA ARG A 9 -25.13 47.59 -67.92
C ARG A 9 -25.62 46.19 -67.54
N ILE A 10 -26.72 45.74 -68.13
CA ILE A 10 -27.25 44.38 -67.90
C ILE A 10 -26.25 43.34 -68.42
N VAL A 11 -25.74 43.51 -69.64
CA VAL A 11 -24.74 42.60 -70.23
C VAL A 11 -23.49 42.52 -69.36
N ASN A 12 -22.97 43.66 -68.88
CA ASN A 12 -21.81 43.69 -67.99
C ASN A 12 -22.08 42.96 -66.67
N ARG A 13 -23.28 43.14 -66.10
CA ARG A 13 -23.66 42.46 -64.85
C ARG A 13 -23.84 40.96 -65.04
N VAL A 14 -24.43 40.52 -66.16
CA VAL A 14 -24.54 39.10 -66.51
C VAL A 14 -23.16 38.48 -66.73
N ASN A 15 -22.25 39.20 -67.39
CA ASN A 15 -20.86 38.74 -67.57
C ASN A 15 -20.10 38.61 -66.24
N ASP A 16 -20.28 39.57 -65.32
CA ASP A 16 -19.71 39.48 -63.97
C ASP A 16 -20.26 38.27 -63.20
N PHE A 17 -21.58 38.06 -63.25
CA PHE A 17 -22.18 36.88 -62.63
C PHE A 17 -21.67 35.57 -63.24
N ASN A 18 -21.53 35.48 -64.56
CA ASN A 18 -20.97 34.29 -65.21
C ASN A 18 -19.53 34.02 -64.77
N ARG A 19 -18.70 35.05 -64.61
CA ARG A 19 -17.34 34.90 -64.06
C ARG A 19 -17.39 34.37 -62.63
N ARG A 20 -18.22 34.97 -61.78
CA ARG A 20 -18.38 34.53 -60.38
C ARG A 20 -18.91 33.11 -60.25
N VAL A 21 -19.84 32.70 -61.10
CA VAL A 21 -20.35 31.31 -61.14
C VAL A 21 -19.22 30.36 -61.50
N ARG A 22 -18.40 30.69 -62.52
CA ARG A 22 -17.24 29.89 -62.90
C ARG A 22 -16.23 29.74 -61.77
N ASP A 23 -15.91 30.83 -61.07
CA ASP A 23 -15.00 30.81 -59.93
C ASP A 23 -15.54 29.95 -58.77
N LEU A 24 -16.86 29.98 -58.55
CA LEU A 24 -17.52 29.13 -57.56
C LEU A 24 -17.50 27.66 -57.95
N GLU A 25 -17.75 27.34 -59.23
CA GLU A 25 -17.66 25.98 -59.74
C GLU A 25 -16.25 25.40 -59.56
N GLU A 26 -15.21 26.19 -59.85
CA GLU A 26 -13.82 25.77 -59.64
C GLU A 26 -13.51 25.53 -58.16
N LYS A 27 -13.96 26.44 -57.28
CA LYS A 27 -13.83 26.27 -55.83
C LYS A 27 -14.55 25.01 -55.32
N ILE A 28 -15.76 24.74 -55.81
CA ILE A 28 -16.53 23.54 -55.44
C ILE A 28 -15.79 22.28 -55.90
N ARG A 29 -15.24 22.26 -57.12
CA ARG A 29 -14.43 21.12 -57.60
C ARG A 29 -13.20 20.88 -56.72
N ASN A 30 -12.49 21.94 -56.34
CA ASN A 30 -11.33 21.84 -55.47
C ASN A 30 -11.73 21.35 -54.06
N LEU A 31 -12.81 21.89 -53.49
CA LEU A 31 -13.33 21.43 -52.21
C LEU A 31 -13.71 19.94 -52.25
N ASN A 32 -14.41 19.49 -53.28
CA ASN A 32 -14.77 18.09 -53.44
C ASN A 32 -13.52 17.19 -53.53
N ALA A 33 -12.50 17.59 -54.27
CA ALA A 33 -11.25 16.85 -54.32
C ALA A 33 -10.58 16.73 -52.94
N ARG A 34 -10.56 17.83 -52.17
CA ARG A 34 -10.01 17.84 -50.81
C ARG A 34 -10.82 17.00 -49.83
N VAL A 35 -12.15 17.02 -49.93
CA VAL A 35 -13.03 16.19 -49.10
C VAL A 35 -12.77 14.72 -49.39
N ASN A 36 -12.70 14.32 -50.66
CA ASN A 36 -12.39 12.93 -51.02
C ASN A 36 -11.03 12.48 -50.46
N THR A 37 -9.99 13.30 -50.56
CA THR A 37 -8.67 12.97 -49.98
C THR A 37 -8.72 12.87 -48.45
N LEU A 38 -9.53 13.70 -47.79
CA LEU A 38 -9.72 13.61 -46.34
C LEU A 38 -10.48 12.34 -45.96
N ASP A 39 -11.51 11.97 -46.71
CA ASP A 39 -12.28 10.75 -46.48
C ASP A 39 -11.40 9.51 -46.66
N ASP A 40 -10.58 9.46 -47.72
CA ASP A 40 -9.61 8.38 -47.94
C ASP A 40 -8.61 8.30 -46.77
N SER A 41 -8.03 9.45 -46.36
CA SER A 41 -7.11 9.48 -45.23
C SER A 41 -7.77 9.08 -43.92
N LEU A 42 -9.05 9.38 -43.72
CA LEU A 42 -9.79 9.01 -42.52
C LEU A 42 -10.01 7.50 -42.51
N LEU A 43 -10.44 6.92 -43.63
CA LEU A 43 -10.61 5.48 -43.77
C LEU A 43 -9.30 4.73 -43.49
N ASP A 44 -8.19 5.18 -44.07
CA ASP A 44 -6.86 4.59 -43.82
C ASP A 44 -6.47 4.65 -42.33
N LYS A 45 -6.71 5.79 -41.68
CA LYS A 45 -6.42 5.96 -40.25
C LYS A 45 -7.33 5.12 -39.37
N THR A 46 -8.60 4.98 -39.72
CA THR A 46 -9.54 4.12 -38.99
C THR A 46 -9.16 2.66 -39.11
N ASN A 47 -8.76 2.19 -40.29
CA ASN A 47 -8.30 0.82 -40.49
C ASN A 47 -7.02 0.53 -39.71
N ALA A 48 -6.03 1.43 -39.77
CA ALA A 48 -4.80 1.29 -39.00
C ALA A 48 -5.06 1.25 -37.48
N LEU A 49 -5.95 2.11 -36.98
CA LEU A 49 -6.35 2.09 -35.57
C LEU A 49 -7.05 0.77 -35.18
N GLN A 50 -7.87 0.21 -36.08
CA GLN A 50 -8.51 -1.07 -35.83
C GLN A 50 -7.50 -2.22 -35.75
N GLU A 51 -6.50 -2.23 -36.63
CA GLU A 51 -5.39 -3.19 -36.58
C GLU A 51 -4.58 -3.06 -35.28
N ASP A 52 -4.22 -1.83 -34.89
CA ASP A 52 -3.51 -1.55 -33.64
C ASP A 52 -4.31 -2.00 -32.41
N MET A 53 -5.64 -1.78 -32.41
CA MET A 53 -6.51 -2.23 -31.32
C MET A 53 -6.55 -3.75 -31.21
N GLN A 54 -6.60 -4.46 -32.33
CA GLN A 54 -6.59 -5.93 -32.35
C GLN A 54 -5.25 -6.48 -31.85
N ALA A 55 -4.13 -5.91 -32.30
CA ALA A 55 -2.81 -6.30 -31.81
C ALA A 55 -2.67 -6.08 -30.29
N LEU A 56 -3.21 -4.97 -29.78
CA LEU A 56 -3.22 -4.68 -28.34
C LEU A 56 -4.09 -5.66 -27.54
N GLU A 57 -5.21 -6.12 -28.10
CA GLU A 57 -6.05 -7.14 -27.48
C GLU A 57 -5.32 -8.49 -27.38
N ASP A 58 -4.65 -8.91 -28.45
CA ASP A 58 -3.83 -10.13 -28.47
C ASP A 58 -2.68 -10.05 -27.45
N ASP A 59 -1.99 -8.90 -27.37
CA ASP A 59 -0.92 -8.68 -26.38
C ASP A 59 -1.45 -8.74 -24.94
N LEU A 60 -2.64 -8.18 -24.68
CA LEU A 60 -3.28 -8.24 -23.36
C LEU A 60 -3.66 -9.67 -22.97
N GLU A 61 -4.15 -10.46 -23.91
CA GLU A 61 -4.43 -11.89 -23.69
C GLU A 61 -3.13 -12.64 -23.35
N GLY A 62 -2.05 -12.38 -24.09
CA GLY A 62 -0.73 -12.95 -23.81
C GLY A 62 -0.19 -12.57 -22.43
N VAL A 63 -0.37 -11.32 -21.99
CA VAL A 63 0.00 -10.89 -20.63
C VAL A 63 -0.84 -11.61 -19.58
N ARG A 64 -2.15 -11.75 -19.81
CA ARG A 64 -3.06 -12.43 -18.88
C ARG A 64 -2.65 -13.89 -18.67
N ASP A 65 -2.32 -14.61 -19.74
CA ASP A 65 -1.87 -15.99 -19.68
C ASP A 65 -0.55 -16.13 -18.92
N ARG A 66 0.41 -15.23 -19.17
CA ARG A 66 1.68 -15.21 -18.43
C ARG A 66 1.48 -14.95 -16.95
N VAL A 67 0.56 -14.06 -16.58
CA VAL A 67 0.23 -13.80 -15.17
C VAL A 67 -0.43 -15.02 -14.53
N ALA A 68 -1.34 -15.69 -15.22
CA ALA A 68 -1.97 -16.92 -14.73
C ALA A 68 -0.93 -18.03 -14.49
N ASN A 69 0.01 -18.21 -15.42
CA ASN A 69 1.10 -19.18 -15.26
C ASN A 69 2.02 -18.82 -14.08
N MET A 70 2.41 -17.55 -13.94
CA MET A 70 3.19 -17.11 -12.77
C MET A 70 2.46 -17.34 -11.44
N GLU A 71 1.13 -17.19 -11.41
CA GLU A 71 0.34 -17.49 -10.22
C GLU A 71 0.41 -18.99 -9.85
N VAL A 72 0.38 -19.87 -10.85
CA VAL A 72 0.56 -21.31 -10.66
C VAL A 72 1.96 -21.62 -10.12
N ASP A 73 3.00 -21.06 -10.73
CA ASP A 73 4.39 -21.26 -10.30
C ASP A 73 4.61 -20.77 -8.86
N ILE A 74 4.06 -19.61 -8.51
CA ILE A 74 4.13 -19.07 -7.14
C ILE A 74 3.41 -19.99 -6.14
N LYS A 75 2.26 -20.58 -6.53
CA LYS A 75 1.56 -21.55 -5.69
C LYS A 75 2.37 -22.82 -5.50
N GLU A 76 3.05 -23.30 -6.53
CA GLU A 76 3.94 -24.46 -6.45
C GLU A 76 5.16 -24.19 -5.56
N LEU A 77 5.86 -23.07 -5.78
CA LEU A 77 6.97 -22.62 -4.92
C LEU A 77 6.55 -22.51 -3.46
N ASN A 78 5.35 -22.00 -3.18
CA ASN A 78 4.83 -21.93 -1.82
C ASN A 78 4.54 -23.31 -1.21
N ARG A 79 4.14 -24.30 -2.01
CA ARG A 79 3.98 -25.69 -1.55
C ARG A 79 5.33 -26.33 -1.27
N GLU A 80 6.31 -26.11 -2.13
CA GLU A 80 7.68 -26.59 -1.93
C GLU A 80 8.34 -25.96 -0.72
N LYS A 81 8.19 -24.64 -0.53
CA LYS A 81 8.68 -23.89 0.64
C LYS A 81 8.26 -24.54 1.96
N LYS A 82 7.04 -25.07 2.04
CA LYS A 82 6.53 -25.75 3.26
C LYS A 82 7.23 -27.08 3.57
N LYS A 83 7.92 -27.69 2.61
CA LYS A 83 8.69 -28.93 2.82
C LYS A 83 10.07 -28.67 3.42
N TYR A 84 10.59 -27.45 3.30
CA TYR A 84 11.88 -27.10 3.87
C TYR A 84 11.75 -26.85 5.38
N VAL A 85 12.81 -27.21 6.10
CA VAL A 85 12.89 -27.03 7.56
C VAL A 85 12.91 -25.54 7.85
N THR A 86 12.02 -25.08 8.73
CA THR A 86 11.98 -23.67 9.14
C THR A 86 13.17 -23.34 10.04
N GLU A 87 13.60 -22.08 10.08
CA GLU A 87 14.66 -21.65 11.01
C GLU A 87 14.33 -22.02 12.46
N GLN A 88 13.05 -21.96 12.84
CA GLN A 88 12.60 -22.40 14.16
C GLN A 88 12.87 -23.89 14.40
N GLN A 89 12.58 -24.75 13.42
CA GLN A 89 12.85 -26.18 13.52
C GLN A 89 14.36 -26.45 13.59
N ILE A 90 15.19 -25.68 12.87
CA ILE A 90 16.66 -25.77 12.97
C ILE A 90 17.11 -25.37 14.38
N ASN A 91 16.61 -24.26 14.92
CA ASN A 91 16.96 -23.80 16.27
C ASN A 91 16.50 -24.79 17.36
N GLU A 92 15.35 -25.44 17.18
CA GLU A 92 14.90 -26.50 18.08
C GLU A 92 15.86 -27.70 18.03
N ILE A 93 16.25 -28.14 16.83
CA ILE A 93 17.24 -29.22 16.67
C ILE A 93 18.59 -28.84 17.31
N GLU A 94 19.05 -27.60 17.13
CA GLU A 94 20.28 -27.08 17.73
C GLU A 94 20.20 -27.10 19.26
N ASN A 95 19.12 -26.59 19.85
CA ASN A 95 18.87 -26.67 21.29
C ASN A 95 18.84 -28.11 21.82
N TYR A 96 18.23 -29.04 21.07
CA TYR A 96 18.25 -30.46 21.45
C TYR A 96 19.65 -31.07 21.36
N MET A 97 20.45 -30.71 20.35
CA MET A 97 21.85 -31.13 20.25
C MET A 97 22.68 -30.60 21.42
N ASP A 98 22.51 -29.33 21.79
CA ASP A 98 23.21 -28.73 22.93
C ASP A 98 22.84 -29.41 24.25
N LEU A 99 21.56 -29.74 24.45
CA LEU A 99 21.10 -30.46 25.63
C LEU A 99 21.65 -31.90 25.69
N MET A 100 21.77 -32.57 24.54
CA MET A 100 22.30 -33.93 24.45
C MET A 100 23.82 -34.00 24.47
N ASN A 101 24.53 -32.90 24.21
CA ASN A 101 25.99 -32.89 24.22
C ASN A 101 26.52 -33.08 25.65
N PRO A 102 27.13 -34.23 26.00
CA PRO A 102 27.60 -34.51 27.36
C PRO A 102 28.74 -33.59 27.80
N ILE A 103 29.37 -32.85 26.88
CA ILE A 103 30.42 -31.88 27.18
C ILE A 103 29.81 -30.57 27.73
N GLN A 104 28.63 -30.17 27.27
CA GLN A 104 27.93 -28.97 27.72
C GLN A 104 26.82 -29.24 28.75
N SER A 105 26.33 -30.48 28.80
CA SER A 105 25.34 -30.93 29.80
C SER A 105 26.02 -31.11 31.17
N SER A 106 26.28 -30.00 31.86
CA SER A 106 26.58 -30.04 33.28
C SER A 106 25.29 -30.41 34.01
N PHE A 107 25.10 -31.69 34.32
CA PHE A 107 23.98 -32.15 35.14
C PHE A 107 24.10 -31.50 36.53
N ALA A 108 23.37 -30.40 36.74
CA ALA A 108 23.30 -29.76 38.04
C ALA A 108 22.65 -30.74 39.03
N THR A 109 23.34 -31.02 40.12
CA THR A 109 22.80 -31.88 41.18
C THR A 109 21.66 -31.18 41.90
N LYS A 110 20.73 -31.96 42.46
CA LYS A 110 19.55 -31.44 43.21
C LYS A 110 19.90 -30.41 44.29
N LYS A 111 21.13 -30.44 44.82
CA LYS A 111 21.62 -29.48 45.81
C LYS A 111 21.93 -28.12 45.17
N GLU A 112 22.64 -28.10 44.06
CA GLU A 112 23.05 -26.87 43.34
C GLU A 112 21.83 -26.11 42.80
N VAL A 113 20.82 -26.83 42.28
CA VAL A 113 19.56 -26.21 41.82
C VAL A 113 18.80 -25.55 42.98
N LYS A 114 18.81 -26.16 44.18
CA LYS A 114 18.18 -25.58 45.37
C LYS A 114 18.89 -24.31 45.87
N GLU A 115 20.20 -24.25 45.71
CA GLU A 115 21.01 -23.09 46.09
C GLU A 115 20.75 -21.90 45.16
N LEU A 116 20.71 -22.12 43.84
CA LEU A 116 20.41 -21.08 42.86
C LEU A 116 19.00 -20.49 43.01
N ILE A 117 18.01 -21.31 43.39
CA ILE A 117 16.64 -20.81 43.65
C ILE A 117 16.62 -19.96 44.92
N LYS A 118 17.37 -20.33 45.97
CA LYS A 118 17.52 -19.50 47.17
C LYS A 118 18.22 -18.18 46.88
N GLU A 119 19.19 -18.18 45.97
CA GLU A 119 19.94 -16.98 45.60
C GLU A 119 19.13 -16.02 44.71
N LYS A 120 18.36 -16.55 43.73
CA LYS A 120 17.53 -15.71 42.82
C LYS A 120 16.20 -15.25 43.43
N ASN A 121 15.54 -16.05 44.27
CA ASN A 121 14.26 -15.71 44.90
C ASN A 121 14.38 -15.31 46.38
N GLY A 122 15.58 -15.37 46.96
CA GLY A 122 15.83 -14.91 48.32
C GLY A 122 15.78 -13.40 48.39
N VAL A 123 14.59 -12.82 48.63
CA VAL A 123 14.50 -11.46 49.15
C VAL A 123 15.41 -11.41 50.39
N PRO A 124 16.49 -10.61 50.40
CA PRO A 124 17.44 -10.64 51.49
C PRO A 124 16.70 -10.30 52.77
N GLU A 125 16.88 -11.10 53.83
CA GLU A 125 16.16 -10.97 55.12
C GLU A 125 16.16 -9.52 55.64
N LYS A 126 17.26 -8.80 55.41
CA LYS A 126 17.43 -7.37 55.72
C LYS A 126 16.38 -6.46 55.07
N LYS A 127 15.86 -6.80 53.89
CA LYS A 127 14.83 -6.03 53.18
C LYS A 127 13.44 -6.32 53.75
N ILE A 128 13.20 -7.56 54.21
CA ILE A 128 11.97 -7.94 54.92
C ILE A 128 11.92 -7.24 56.28
N GLU A 129 13.01 -7.24 57.03
CA GLU A 129 13.13 -6.52 58.31
C GLU A 129 12.87 -5.03 58.14
N ARG A 130 13.43 -4.38 57.11
CA ARG A 130 13.17 -2.96 56.82
C ARG A 130 11.69 -2.68 56.50
N ILE A 131 11.01 -3.60 55.83
CA ILE A 131 9.58 -3.44 55.51
C ILE A 131 8.73 -3.61 56.78
N ILE A 132 9.07 -4.56 57.64
CA ILE A 132 8.40 -4.77 58.93
C ILE A 132 8.61 -3.57 59.85
N GLN A 133 9.85 -3.07 59.98
CA GLN A 133 10.18 -1.90 60.78
C GLN A 133 9.42 -0.66 60.31
N LYS A 134 9.40 -0.40 59.00
CA LYS A 134 8.64 0.73 58.41
C LYS A 134 7.14 0.63 58.70
N LYS A 135 6.56 -0.57 58.70
CA LYS A 135 5.13 -0.77 59.02
C LYS A 135 4.86 -0.54 60.50
N LEU A 136 5.72 -1.03 61.39
CA LEU A 136 5.60 -0.82 62.85
C LEU A 136 5.72 0.66 63.23
N ASP A 137 6.67 1.38 62.64
CA ASP A 137 6.84 2.83 62.89
C ASP A 137 5.64 3.65 62.41
N LYS A 138 5.04 3.26 61.27
CA LYS A 138 3.85 3.93 60.74
C LYS A 138 2.64 3.72 61.65
N GLN A 139 2.46 2.52 62.20
CA GLN A 139 1.39 2.22 63.17
C GLN A 139 1.57 2.96 64.51
N ARG A 140 2.81 3.11 64.99
CA ARG A 140 3.09 3.87 66.22
C ARG A 140 2.74 5.37 66.06
N LYS A 141 3.03 5.96 64.90
CA LYS A 141 2.70 7.37 64.61
C LYS A 141 1.19 7.63 64.52
N THR A 142 0.41 6.71 63.95
CA THR A 142 -1.06 6.85 63.93
C THR A 142 -1.68 6.72 65.31
N GLN A 143 -1.13 5.86 66.20
CA GLN A 143 -1.63 5.75 67.57
C GLN A 143 -1.27 6.95 68.47
N SER A 144 -0.11 7.61 68.25
CA SER A 144 0.24 8.82 69.02
C SER A 144 -0.60 10.04 68.64
N ASN A 145 -1.00 10.18 67.37
CA ASN A 145 -1.85 11.29 66.93
C ASN A 145 -3.28 11.17 67.46
N ASN A 146 -3.83 9.95 67.59
CA ASN A 146 -5.17 9.76 68.18
C ASN A 146 -5.24 10.05 69.68
N LYS A 147 -4.13 9.96 70.43
CA LYS A 147 -4.12 10.32 71.86
C LYS A 147 -4.05 11.83 72.13
N LYS A 148 -3.47 12.62 71.23
CA LYS A 148 -3.41 14.10 71.38
C LYS A 148 -4.70 14.79 70.96
N GLY A 149 -5.54 14.16 70.13
CA GLY A 149 -6.85 14.70 69.73
C GLY A 149 -7.94 14.62 70.82
N PHE A 150 -7.74 13.83 71.88
CA PHE A 150 -8.75 13.61 72.92
C PHE A 150 -8.59 14.53 74.17
N GLN A 151 -7.53 15.33 74.25
CA GLN A 151 -7.31 16.23 75.40
C GLN A 151 -7.68 17.70 75.13
N ASN A 152 -8.00 18.08 73.89
CA ASN A 152 -8.32 19.48 73.52
C ASN A 152 -9.82 19.76 73.32
N SER A 153 -10.72 18.86 73.73
CA SER A 153 -12.17 19.04 73.56
C SER A 153 -12.95 19.23 74.86
N ASN A 154 -12.28 19.52 75.99
CA ASN A 154 -12.91 19.68 77.30
C ASN A 154 -12.79 21.09 77.92
N GLU A 155 -12.31 22.09 77.18
CA GLU A 155 -12.30 23.50 77.64
C GLU A 155 -12.87 24.38 76.53
N GLU A 156 -14.19 24.57 76.53
CA GLU A 156 -14.91 25.76 76.02
C GLU A 156 -16.42 25.55 76.28
N TRP A 157 -16.84 25.91 77.50
CA TRP A 157 -18.18 26.41 77.84
C TRP A 157 -17.99 27.75 78.54
#